data_AF-A0A8T7C1E7-F1
#
_entry.id   AF-A0A8T7C1E7-F1
#
_cell.length_a   1.000
_cell.length_b   1.000
_cell.length_c   1.000
_cell.angle_alpha   90.00
_cell.angle_beta   90.00
_cell.angle_gamma   90.00
#
_symmetry.space_group_name_H-M   'P 1'
#
loop_
_entity.id
_entity.type
_entity.pdbx_description
1 polymer ?
#
loop_
_entity_poly.entity_id
_entity_poly.type
_entity_poly.pdbx_seq_one_letter_code
_entity_poly.pdbx_strand_id
1 'polypeptide(L)'
;MKNRREIEGISLSFLDTIACGFGAIILLLVIVKITEPIVLEEATVDYQGKVRDLQQQLFEIRGEVKVLNRELDEKQQQLSREQRRLARLQGDVSSISGEYKASTADSSVANIIAGKLASARQDLTEEMQRLKVSEVSKSVNNQLVAGIPVDSEYIIFIIDTSGSMYNYAWNLAVRKMEETLDVHPKVKGIQIMNDMGNYMFSRYANRWIPDTPARRKAIVERMRTWNSFSNSSPVEGITKAINAFYAPDKKISLYVFGDEFSGRSIQSVVDRVDLLNRKDADGKRRVRIHAIGFPTIFSQAPQLQATGIRFAILMRALCERNDGTFVGLENFR
;
A
#
# COMPACT_ATOMS: atom_id res chain seq x y z
N MET A 1 92.85 105.72 -41.59
CA MET A 1 93.00 104.26 -41.39
C MET A 1 91.75 103.68 -40.76
N LYS A 2 90.95 102.91 -41.50
CA LYS A 2 90.41 101.59 -41.11
C LYS A 2 89.65 101.00 -42.31
N ASN A 3 90.16 99.90 -42.87
CA ASN A 3 89.52 99.17 -43.97
C ASN A 3 88.20 98.53 -43.49
N ARG A 4 87.12 98.75 -44.25
CA ARG A 4 85.88 97.96 -44.17
C ARG A 4 86.16 96.60 -44.84
N ARG A 5 85.84 95.50 -44.15
CA ARG A 5 85.71 94.17 -44.78
C ARG A 5 84.23 94.00 -45.15
N GLU A 6 83.97 93.83 -46.45
CA GLU A 6 82.71 93.27 -46.94
C GLU A 6 82.63 91.81 -46.48
N ILE A 7 81.50 91.43 -45.90
CA ILE A 7 81.18 90.03 -45.59
C ILE A 7 80.34 89.56 -46.77
N GLU A 8 80.94 88.76 -47.66
CA GLU A 8 80.21 88.00 -48.67
C GLU A 8 79.21 87.06 -47.96
N GLY A 9 77.96 87.16 -48.35
CA GLY A 9 76.88 86.38 -47.79
C GLY A 9 77.00 84.91 -48.19
N ILE A 10 76.75 84.03 -47.21
CA ILE A 10 76.69 82.57 -47.28
C ILE A 10 78.06 81.89 -47.15
N SER A 11 78.43 81.57 -45.91
CA SER A 11 79.55 80.66 -45.60
C SER A 11 79.11 79.20 -45.70
N LEU A 12 80.04 78.31 -46.06
CA LEU A 12 79.84 76.85 -46.17
C LEU A 12 79.19 76.24 -44.90
N SER A 13 79.49 76.81 -43.73
CA SER A 13 78.98 76.38 -42.42
C SER A 13 77.46 76.62 -42.24
N PHE A 14 76.88 77.57 -42.97
CA PHE A 14 75.43 77.82 -42.93
C PHE A 14 74.64 76.73 -43.66
N LEU A 15 75.19 76.21 -44.77
CA LEU A 15 74.57 75.13 -45.54
C LEU A 15 74.54 73.82 -44.74
N ASP A 16 75.60 73.50 -44.01
CA ASP A 16 75.66 72.31 -43.14
C ASP A 16 74.64 72.37 -42.00
N THR A 17 74.42 73.55 -41.42
CA THR A 17 73.45 73.72 -40.33
C THR A 17 72.01 73.55 -40.80
N ILE A 18 71.68 74.08 -42.00
CA ILE A 18 70.35 73.90 -42.60
C ILE A 18 70.14 72.45 -43.07
N ALA A 19 71.16 71.81 -43.65
CA ALA A 19 71.09 70.42 -44.08
C ALA A 19 70.87 69.45 -42.90
N CYS A 20 71.56 69.69 -41.78
CA CYS A 20 71.37 68.91 -40.55
C CYS A 20 69.97 69.12 -39.94
N GLY A 21 69.50 70.36 -39.88
CA GLY A 21 68.16 70.68 -39.38
C GLY A 21 67.04 70.09 -40.24
N PHE A 22 67.18 70.16 -41.57
CA PHE A 22 66.21 69.60 -42.50
C PHE A 22 66.20 68.06 -42.46
N GLY A 23 67.37 67.42 -42.33
CA GLY A 23 67.48 65.98 -42.15
C GLY A 23 66.79 65.49 -40.87
N ALA A 24 66.92 66.23 -39.77
CA ALA A 24 66.24 65.92 -38.51
C ALA A 24 64.71 66.01 -38.65
N ILE A 25 64.19 67.01 -39.37
CA ILE A 25 62.75 67.17 -39.61
C ILE A 25 62.20 66.04 -40.48
N ILE A 26 62.91 65.64 -41.54
CA ILE A 26 62.50 64.52 -42.39
C ILE A 26 62.48 63.21 -41.59
N LEU A 27 63.50 62.95 -40.78
CA LEU A 27 63.55 61.76 -39.92
C LEU A 27 62.35 61.73 -38.95
N LEU A 28 62.02 62.86 -38.35
CA LEU A 28 60.90 62.97 -37.42
C LEU A 28 59.56 62.73 -38.14
N LEU A 29 59.40 63.26 -39.36
CA LEU A 29 58.19 63.06 -40.15
C LEU A 29 58.01 61.61 -40.64
N VAL A 30 59.11 60.92 -40.97
CA VAL A 30 59.10 59.51 -41.35
C VAL A 30 58.73 58.62 -40.16
N ILE A 31 59.29 58.90 -38.97
CA ILE A 31 58.94 58.17 -37.74
C ILE A 31 57.46 58.35 -37.39
N VAL A 32 56.92 59.57 -37.50
CA VAL A 32 55.51 59.86 -37.23
C VAL A 32 54.59 59.17 -38.24
N LYS A 33 54.96 59.14 -39.53
CA LYS A 33 54.15 58.51 -40.59
C LYS A 33 54.14 56.98 -40.57
N ILE A 34 55.16 56.32 -40.06
CA ILE A 34 55.20 54.84 -39.95
C ILE A 34 54.34 54.34 -38.77
N THR A 35 53.95 55.23 -37.86
CA THR A 35 53.13 54.90 -36.69
C THR A 35 51.64 55.19 -36.97
N GLU A 36 51.07 54.58 -38.01
CA GLU A 36 49.63 54.67 -38.27
C GLU A 36 48.81 53.80 -37.28
N PRO A 37 47.62 54.25 -36.83
CA PRO A 37 46.86 53.67 -35.71
C PRO A 37 45.99 52.45 -36.06
N ILE A 38 46.27 51.74 -37.16
CA ILE A 38 45.35 50.73 -37.71
C ILE A 38 45.20 49.50 -36.76
N VAL A 39 46.29 49.12 -36.07
CA VAL A 39 46.28 47.96 -35.15
C VAL A 39 45.53 48.26 -33.83
N LEU A 40 45.43 49.53 -33.43
CA LEU A 40 44.70 49.94 -32.22
C LEU A 40 43.19 49.98 -32.47
N GLU A 41 42.73 50.35 -33.67
CA GLU A 41 41.31 50.35 -34.03
C GLU A 41 40.72 48.92 -34.11
N GLU A 42 41.41 47.95 -34.74
CA GLU A 42 40.89 46.57 -34.79
C GLU A 42 40.83 45.90 -33.41
N ALA A 43 41.87 46.08 -32.58
CA ALA A 43 41.90 45.56 -31.22
C ALA A 43 40.81 46.22 -30.34
N THR A 44 40.62 47.54 -30.45
CA THR A 44 39.58 48.25 -29.66
C THR A 44 38.17 47.86 -30.08
N VAL A 45 37.91 47.62 -31.38
CA VAL A 45 36.62 47.15 -31.89
C VAL A 45 36.31 45.72 -31.41
N ASP A 46 37.28 44.80 -31.42
CA ASP A 46 37.11 43.42 -30.92
C ASP A 46 36.83 43.38 -29.41
N TYR A 47 37.58 44.16 -28.61
CA TYR A 47 37.32 44.26 -27.16
C TYR A 47 35.96 44.89 -26.85
N GLN A 48 35.51 45.88 -27.61
CA GLN A 48 34.17 46.46 -27.45
C GLN A 48 33.06 45.45 -27.79
N GLY A 49 33.23 44.64 -28.83
CA GLY A 49 32.33 43.53 -29.17
C GLY A 49 32.24 42.51 -28.03
N LYS A 50 33.38 42.09 -27.48
CA LYS A 50 33.44 41.14 -26.37
C LYS A 50 32.84 41.68 -25.08
N VAL A 51 33.02 42.97 -24.79
CA VAL A 51 32.36 43.64 -23.64
C VAL A 51 30.85 43.65 -23.82
N ARG A 52 30.36 43.94 -25.03
CA ARG A 52 28.93 43.93 -25.34
C ARG A 52 28.32 42.53 -25.19
N ASP A 53 28.98 41.48 -25.66
CA ASP A 53 28.53 40.10 -25.50
C ASP A 53 28.49 39.68 -24.03
N LEU A 54 29.52 40.03 -23.25
CA LEU A 54 29.55 39.77 -21.81
C LEU A 54 28.45 40.55 -21.07
N GLN A 55 28.14 41.78 -21.48
CA GLN A 55 27.02 42.54 -20.93
C GLN A 55 25.67 41.88 -21.24
N GLN A 56 25.50 41.34 -22.44
CA GLN A 56 24.29 40.64 -22.84
C GLN A 56 24.12 39.33 -22.06
N GLN A 57 25.17 38.52 -21.93
CA GLN A 57 25.16 37.32 -21.10
C GLN A 57 24.87 37.64 -19.63
N LEU A 58 25.44 38.72 -19.09
CA LEU A 58 25.15 39.16 -17.72
C LEU A 58 23.67 39.54 -17.56
N PHE A 59 23.06 40.16 -18.57
CA PHE A 59 21.65 40.50 -18.55
C PHE A 59 20.75 39.26 -18.59
N GLU A 60 21.07 38.30 -19.46
CA GLU A 60 20.37 37.01 -19.56
C GLU A 60 20.46 36.23 -18.24
N ILE A 61 21.68 36.06 -17.70
CA ILE A 61 21.89 35.38 -16.41
C ILE A 61 21.13 36.09 -15.28
N ARG A 62 21.11 37.43 -15.24
CA ARG A 62 20.33 38.18 -14.25
C ARG A 62 18.82 37.95 -14.40
N GLY A 63 18.35 37.83 -15.64
CA GLY A 63 16.97 37.47 -15.95
C GLY A 63 16.62 36.07 -15.43
N GLU A 64 17.47 35.08 -15.73
CA GLU A 64 17.31 33.71 -15.26
C GLU A 64 17.32 33.62 -13.73
N VAL A 65 18.28 34.28 -13.07
CA VAL A 65 18.35 34.34 -11.60
C VAL A 65 17.07 34.93 -11.00
N LYS A 66 16.47 35.94 -11.64
CA LYS A 66 15.20 36.51 -11.18
C LYS A 66 14.03 35.53 -11.31
N VAL A 67 13.97 34.76 -12.39
CA VAL A 67 12.96 33.72 -12.59
C VAL A 67 13.15 32.59 -11.57
N LEU A 68 14.38 32.09 -11.43
CA LEU A 68 14.74 31.05 -10.46
C LEU A 68 14.43 31.45 -9.02
N ASN A 69 14.71 32.70 -8.63
CA ASN A 69 14.34 33.19 -7.30
C ASN A 69 12.83 33.20 -7.08
N ARG A 70 12.05 33.60 -8.10
CA ARG A 70 10.59 33.54 -8.01
C ARG A 70 10.07 32.11 -7.90
N GLU A 71 10.61 31.18 -8.68
CA GLU A 71 10.26 29.76 -8.59
C GLU A 71 10.63 29.17 -7.23
N LEU A 72 11.79 29.54 -6.68
CA LEU A 72 12.24 29.13 -5.36
C LEU A 72 11.27 29.60 -4.27
N ASP A 73 10.84 30.86 -4.32
CA ASP A 73 9.84 31.41 -3.38
C ASP A 73 8.50 30.68 -3.49
N GLU A 74 8.02 30.42 -4.72
CA GLU A 74 6.79 29.67 -4.95
C GLU A 74 6.90 28.23 -4.40
N LYS A 75 8.05 27.58 -4.58
CA LYS A 75 8.33 26.24 -4.04
C LYS A 75 8.43 26.24 -2.52
N GLN A 76 9.07 27.24 -1.91
CA GLN A 76 9.12 27.39 -0.45
C GLN A 76 7.71 27.59 0.14
N GLN A 77 6.86 28.39 -0.52
CA GLN A 77 5.47 28.55 -0.10
C GLN A 77 4.66 27.25 -0.25
N GLN A 78 4.85 26.49 -1.35
CA GLN A 78 4.26 25.17 -1.52
C GLN A 78 4.69 24.22 -0.39
N LEU A 79 5.99 24.18 -0.08
CA LEU A 79 6.53 23.36 0.99
C LEU A 79 5.93 23.74 2.35
N SER A 80 5.82 25.04 2.67
CA SER A 80 5.19 25.51 3.90
C SER A 80 3.72 25.08 4.01
N ARG A 81 2.97 25.12 2.90
CA ARG A 81 1.58 24.65 2.84
C ARG A 81 1.48 23.15 3.10
N GLU A 82 2.34 22.35 2.46
CA GLU A 82 2.36 20.89 2.66
C GLU A 82 2.82 20.51 4.06
N GLN A 83 3.80 21.21 4.64
CA GLN A 83 4.22 21.00 6.04
C GLN A 83 3.08 21.28 7.03
N ARG A 84 2.30 22.35 6.82
CA ARG A 84 1.11 22.63 7.64
C ARG A 84 0.03 21.56 7.47
N ARG A 85 -0.16 21.06 6.24
CA ARG A 85 -1.09 19.96 5.97
C ARG A 85 -0.66 18.68 6.66
N LEU A 86 0.63 18.36 6.61
CA LEU A 86 1.21 17.20 7.28
C LEU A 86 1.05 17.31 8.80
N ALA A 87 1.35 18.47 9.39
CA ALA A 87 1.17 18.69 10.82
C ALA A 87 -0.30 18.54 11.26
N ARG A 88 -1.24 19.04 10.45
CA ARG A 88 -2.68 18.85 10.70
C ARG A 88 -3.07 17.38 10.62
N LEU A 89 -2.65 16.67 9.57
CA LEU A 89 -2.92 15.24 9.41
C LEU A 89 -2.29 14.39 10.53
N GLN A 90 -1.09 14.73 10.99
CA GLN A 90 -0.47 14.09 12.16
C GLN A 90 -1.27 14.35 13.43
N GLY A 91 -1.78 15.57 13.61
CA GLY A 91 -2.72 15.91 14.69
C GLY A 91 -4.02 15.10 14.61
N ASP A 92 -4.63 15.02 13.42
CA ASP A 92 -5.85 14.23 13.20
C ASP A 92 -5.60 12.75 13.47
N VAL A 93 -4.47 12.19 13.02
CA VAL A 93 -4.07 10.81 13.31
C VAL A 93 -3.84 10.60 14.81
N SER A 94 -3.25 11.56 15.51
CA SER A 94 -3.06 11.50 16.96
C SER A 94 -4.38 11.54 17.72
N SER A 95 -5.30 12.43 17.35
CA SER A 95 -6.65 12.52 17.92
C SER A 95 -7.45 11.24 17.63
N ILE A 96 -7.46 10.76 16.38
CA ILE A 96 -8.12 9.50 16.01
C ILE A 96 -7.47 8.33 16.75
N SER A 97 -6.15 8.30 16.92
CA SER A 97 -5.48 7.28 17.72
C SER A 97 -5.81 7.39 19.21
N GLY A 98 -6.02 8.59 19.74
CA GLY A 98 -6.42 8.85 21.12
C GLY A 98 -7.86 8.40 21.38
N GLU A 99 -8.79 8.79 20.51
CA GLU A 99 -10.18 8.32 20.50
C GLU A 99 -10.25 6.80 20.32
N TYR A 100 -9.43 6.25 19.43
CA TYR A 100 -9.30 4.81 19.27
C TYR A 100 -8.77 4.15 20.54
N LYS A 101 -7.73 4.70 21.17
CA LYS A 101 -7.20 4.17 22.44
C LYS A 101 -8.25 4.20 23.56
N ALA A 102 -8.99 5.30 23.70
CA ALA A 102 -10.09 5.44 24.66
C ALA A 102 -11.23 4.42 24.37
N SER A 103 -11.64 4.31 23.10
CA SER A 103 -12.63 3.32 22.67
C SER A 103 -12.15 1.87 22.79
N THR A 104 -10.85 1.61 22.61
CA THR A 104 -10.26 0.30 22.87
C THR A 104 -10.15 -0.02 24.35
N ALA A 105 -9.95 0.97 25.23
CA ALA A 105 -10.02 0.77 26.67
C ALA A 105 -11.44 0.36 27.08
N ASP A 106 -12.47 1.07 26.61
CA ASP A 106 -13.86 0.73 26.87
C ASP A 106 -14.27 -0.63 26.26
N SER A 107 -13.80 -0.94 25.04
CA SER A 107 -14.05 -2.26 24.43
C SER A 107 -13.17 -3.37 25.01
N SER A 108 -12.03 -3.06 25.62
CA SER A 108 -11.25 -4.04 26.40
C SER A 108 -11.95 -4.40 27.70
N VAL A 109 -12.61 -3.45 28.37
CA VAL A 109 -13.49 -3.72 29.51
C VAL A 109 -14.69 -4.55 29.05
N ALA A 110 -15.32 -4.20 27.92
CA ALA A 110 -16.40 -4.99 27.33
C ALA A 110 -15.94 -6.39 26.87
N ASN A 111 -14.72 -6.54 26.36
CA ASN A 111 -14.13 -7.82 25.94
C ASN A 111 -13.66 -8.67 27.13
N ILE A 112 -13.25 -8.06 28.24
CA ILE A 112 -13.00 -8.78 29.50
C ILE A 112 -14.33 -9.29 30.06
N ILE A 113 -15.40 -8.49 30.00
CA ILE A 113 -16.74 -8.91 30.38
C ILE A 113 -17.24 -10.02 29.45
N ALA A 114 -17.06 -9.88 28.12
CA ALA A 114 -17.41 -10.91 27.15
C ALA A 114 -16.53 -12.16 27.26
N GLY A 115 -15.26 -12.03 27.63
CA GLY A 115 -14.33 -13.13 27.89
C GLY A 115 -14.68 -13.89 29.18
N LYS A 116 -15.09 -13.17 30.24
CA LYS A 116 -15.67 -13.78 31.45
C LYS A 116 -17.01 -14.44 31.14
N LEU A 117 -17.84 -13.85 30.29
CA LEU A 117 -19.10 -14.44 29.82
C LEU A 117 -18.84 -15.67 28.93
N ALA A 118 -17.77 -15.65 28.13
CA ALA A 118 -17.34 -16.77 27.29
C ALA A 118 -16.74 -17.91 28.13
N SER A 119 -16.01 -17.60 29.20
CA SER A 119 -15.54 -18.58 30.18
C SER A 119 -16.73 -19.22 30.90
N ALA A 120 -17.67 -18.40 31.40
CA ALA A 120 -18.91 -18.89 32.01
C ALA A 120 -19.76 -19.71 31.02
N ARG A 121 -19.76 -19.36 29.73
CA ARG A 121 -20.37 -20.17 28.66
C ARG A 121 -19.59 -21.44 28.34
N GLN A 122 -18.27 -21.47 28.49
CA GLN A 122 -17.45 -22.68 28.36
C GLN A 122 -17.71 -23.65 29.51
N ASP A 123 -17.85 -23.15 30.75
CA ASP A 123 -18.26 -23.96 31.90
C ASP A 123 -19.67 -24.57 31.66
N LEU A 124 -20.60 -23.77 31.13
CA LEU A 124 -21.91 -24.26 30.65
C LEU A 124 -21.81 -25.24 29.47
N THR A 125 -20.75 -25.17 28.67
CA THR A 125 -20.51 -26.10 27.54
C THR A 125 -20.00 -27.44 28.05
N GLU A 126 -19.17 -27.47 29.10
CA GLU A 126 -18.75 -28.71 29.77
C GLU A 126 -19.94 -29.38 30.47
N GLU A 127 -20.82 -28.62 31.12
CA GLU A 127 -22.09 -29.12 31.65
C GLU A 127 -23.03 -29.61 30.53
N MET A 128 -23.15 -28.87 29.42
CA MET A 128 -23.89 -29.33 28.25
C MET A 128 -23.27 -30.56 27.58
N GLN A 129 -21.94 -30.72 27.59
CA GLN A 129 -21.28 -31.92 27.07
C GLN A 129 -21.57 -33.12 27.97
N ARG A 130 -21.58 -32.94 29.30
CA ARG A 130 -22.08 -33.94 30.25
C ARG A 130 -23.53 -34.33 29.98
N LEU A 131 -24.40 -33.34 29.75
CA LEU A 131 -25.82 -33.56 29.46
C LEU A 131 -26.02 -34.22 28.09
N LYS A 132 -25.24 -33.84 27.06
CA LYS A 132 -25.26 -34.49 25.74
C LYS A 132 -24.82 -35.95 25.80
N VAL A 133 -23.85 -36.32 26.63
CA VAL A 133 -23.49 -37.74 26.83
C VAL A 133 -24.66 -38.55 27.40
N SER A 134 -25.57 -37.91 28.16
CA SER A 134 -26.78 -38.57 28.66
C SER A 134 -27.95 -38.61 27.65
N GLU A 135 -28.02 -37.69 26.68
CA GLU A 135 -29.10 -37.63 25.67
C GLU A 135 -28.76 -38.26 24.30
N VAL A 136 -27.48 -38.41 23.94
CA VAL A 136 -27.03 -38.95 22.62
C VAL A 136 -27.45 -40.40 22.37
N SER A 137 -27.94 -41.13 23.38
CA SER A 137 -28.57 -42.43 23.16
C SER A 137 -29.96 -42.37 22.49
N LYS A 138 -30.54 -41.19 22.24
CA LYS A 138 -31.84 -41.04 21.57
C LYS A 138 -31.85 -39.86 20.56
N SER A 139 -31.59 -40.20 19.29
CA SER A 139 -31.79 -39.42 18.05
C SER A 139 -30.65 -38.50 17.59
N VAL A 140 -29.96 -38.89 16.50
CA VAL A 140 -30.16 -38.44 15.10
C VAL A 140 -29.15 -39.19 14.23
N ASN A 141 -29.65 -39.92 13.23
CA ASN A 141 -28.88 -40.74 12.31
C ASN A 141 -27.98 -39.92 11.35
N ASN A 142 -26.72 -40.32 11.25
CA ASN A 142 -25.84 -40.33 10.05
C ASN A 142 -25.50 -39.04 9.24
N GLN A 143 -25.79 -37.82 9.69
CA GLN A 143 -25.52 -36.60 8.88
C GLN A 143 -24.40 -35.66 9.39
N LEU A 144 -23.67 -36.05 10.44
CA LEU A 144 -22.62 -35.25 11.04
C LEU A 144 -21.28 -35.96 10.88
N VAL A 145 -20.32 -35.34 10.20
CA VAL A 145 -18.91 -35.77 10.19
C VAL A 145 -18.12 -34.71 10.95
N ALA A 146 -17.49 -35.10 12.06
CA ALA A 146 -16.72 -34.21 12.93
C ALA A 146 -17.48 -32.93 13.41
N GLY A 147 -18.81 -33.02 13.57
CA GLY A 147 -19.64 -31.89 14.03
C GLY A 147 -20.04 -30.89 12.95
N ILE A 148 -19.68 -31.13 11.68
CA ILE A 148 -20.08 -30.32 10.52
C ILE A 148 -21.24 -31.06 9.81
N PRO A 149 -22.41 -30.43 9.57
CA PRO A 149 -23.50 -31.06 8.86
C PRO A 149 -23.23 -31.08 7.34
N VAL A 150 -23.49 -32.24 6.72
CA VAL A 150 -23.07 -32.55 5.33
C VAL A 150 -24.24 -32.45 4.33
N ASP A 151 -25.23 -31.58 4.59
CA ASP A 151 -26.45 -31.45 3.77
C ASP A 151 -26.39 -30.31 2.73
N SER A 152 -25.21 -29.72 2.52
CA SER A 152 -25.02 -28.57 1.63
C SER A 152 -24.78 -29.00 0.20
N GLU A 153 -25.44 -28.33 -0.74
CA GLU A 153 -25.29 -28.60 -2.18
C GLU A 153 -24.28 -27.66 -2.84
N TYR A 154 -23.95 -26.54 -2.19
CA TYR A 154 -23.04 -25.53 -2.69
C TYR A 154 -22.06 -25.10 -1.60
N ILE A 155 -20.78 -24.98 -1.94
CA ILE A 155 -19.72 -24.68 -0.98
C ILE A 155 -18.92 -23.46 -1.45
N ILE A 156 -18.65 -22.53 -0.54
CA ILE A 156 -17.76 -21.41 -0.78
C ILE A 156 -16.65 -21.42 0.27
N PHE A 157 -15.40 -21.49 -0.17
CA PHE A 157 -14.24 -21.28 0.69
C PHE A 157 -13.84 -19.80 0.70
N ILE A 158 -13.69 -19.26 1.90
CA ILE A 158 -13.19 -17.91 2.18
C ILE A 158 -11.89 -18.09 2.94
N ILE A 159 -10.76 -17.80 2.29
CA ILE A 159 -9.44 -18.17 2.79
C ILE A 159 -8.65 -16.93 3.15
N ASP A 160 -8.20 -16.84 4.38
CA ASP A 160 -7.18 -15.87 4.75
C ASP A 160 -5.86 -16.21 4.05
N THR A 161 -5.40 -15.25 3.26
CA THR A 161 -4.16 -15.30 2.48
C THR A 161 -3.05 -14.45 3.10
N SER A 162 -3.19 -14.12 4.39
CA SER A 162 -2.23 -13.36 5.18
C SER A 162 -0.86 -14.04 5.25
N GLY A 163 0.18 -13.26 5.54
CA GLY A 163 1.53 -13.78 5.66
C GLY A 163 1.69 -14.82 6.76
N SER A 164 0.96 -14.69 7.88
CA SER A 164 0.97 -15.67 8.97
C SER A 164 0.38 -17.00 8.53
N MET A 165 -0.75 -16.97 7.82
CA MET A 165 -1.33 -18.16 7.20
C MET A 165 -0.36 -18.79 6.20
N TYR A 166 0.17 -18.00 5.26
CA TYR A 166 1.03 -18.50 4.19
C TYR A 166 2.33 -19.13 4.72
N ASN A 167 2.94 -18.51 5.73
CA ASN A 167 4.25 -18.94 6.25
C ASN A 167 4.16 -20.11 7.23
N TYR A 168 3.06 -20.26 7.97
CA TYR A 168 2.98 -21.22 9.09
C TYR A 168 1.87 -22.26 8.98
N ALA A 169 0.74 -21.93 8.36
CA ALA A 169 -0.45 -22.79 8.32
C ALA A 169 -0.86 -23.25 6.92
N TRP A 170 -0.22 -22.76 5.85
CA TRP A 170 -0.70 -22.97 4.48
C TRP A 170 -0.80 -24.43 4.08
N ASN A 171 0.20 -25.24 4.42
CA ASN A 171 0.17 -26.68 4.16
C ASN A 171 -1.00 -27.36 4.88
N LEU A 172 -1.30 -26.95 6.11
CA LEU A 172 -2.45 -27.44 6.84
C LEU A 172 -3.77 -26.92 6.25
N ALA A 173 -3.83 -25.66 5.80
CA ALA A 173 -5.01 -25.11 5.14
C ALA A 173 -5.34 -25.86 3.85
N VAL A 174 -4.33 -26.22 3.04
CA VAL A 174 -4.50 -27.07 1.85
C VAL A 174 -5.06 -28.44 2.25
N ARG A 175 -4.48 -29.10 3.26
CA ARG A 175 -4.99 -30.39 3.78
C ARG A 175 -6.43 -30.28 4.27
N LYS A 176 -6.77 -29.25 5.04
CA LYS A 176 -8.13 -29.05 5.56
C LYS A 176 -9.15 -28.71 4.48
N MET A 177 -8.75 -28.02 3.40
CA MET A 177 -9.61 -27.86 2.23
C MET A 177 -9.88 -29.21 1.56
N GLU A 178 -8.84 -30.02 1.35
CA GLU A 178 -8.96 -31.35 0.75
C GLU A 178 -9.89 -32.25 1.58
N GLU A 179 -9.67 -32.34 2.90
CA GLU A 179 -10.56 -33.05 3.82
C GLU A 179 -12.00 -32.53 3.76
N THR A 180 -12.20 -31.20 3.70
CA THR A 180 -13.54 -30.62 3.60
C THR A 180 -14.22 -31.01 2.29
N LEU A 181 -13.50 -30.99 1.17
CA LEU A 181 -14.05 -31.44 -0.12
C LEU A 181 -14.41 -32.92 -0.09
N ASP A 182 -13.59 -33.76 0.55
CA ASP A 182 -13.83 -35.21 0.65
C ASP A 182 -15.05 -35.56 1.50
N VAL A 183 -15.29 -34.80 2.57
CA VAL A 183 -16.51 -34.94 3.40
C VAL A 183 -17.78 -34.63 2.61
N HIS A 184 -17.69 -33.79 1.57
CA HIS A 184 -18.81 -33.43 0.70
C HIS A 184 -18.68 -34.07 -0.68
N PRO A 185 -18.89 -35.39 -0.83
CA PRO A 185 -18.61 -36.11 -2.09
C PRO A 185 -19.53 -35.71 -3.24
N LYS A 186 -20.65 -35.02 -2.98
CA LYS A 186 -21.61 -34.59 -4.00
C LYS A 186 -22.06 -33.15 -3.74
N VAL A 187 -21.42 -32.18 -4.41
CA VAL A 187 -21.91 -30.80 -4.45
C VAL A 187 -22.16 -30.37 -5.88
N LYS A 188 -23.09 -29.43 -6.09
CA LYS A 188 -23.46 -28.90 -7.41
C LYS A 188 -22.51 -27.78 -7.85
N GLY A 189 -21.91 -27.06 -6.90
CA GLY A 189 -21.01 -25.96 -7.20
C GLY A 189 -20.07 -25.60 -6.05
N ILE A 190 -18.86 -25.21 -6.41
CA ILE A 190 -17.81 -24.77 -5.49
C ILE A 190 -17.40 -23.34 -5.88
N GLN A 191 -17.02 -22.52 -4.91
CA GLN A 191 -16.32 -21.27 -5.15
C GLN A 191 -15.21 -21.07 -4.12
N ILE A 192 -14.14 -20.38 -4.51
CA ILE A 192 -13.02 -20.06 -3.64
C ILE A 192 -12.67 -18.59 -3.82
N MET A 193 -12.66 -17.85 -2.72
CA MET A 193 -12.21 -16.47 -2.65
C MET A 193 -11.39 -16.23 -1.40
N ASN A 194 -10.61 -15.15 -1.38
CA ASN A 194 -9.89 -14.79 -0.17
C ASN A 194 -10.81 -14.02 0.78
N ASP A 195 -10.32 -13.73 1.97
CA ASP A 195 -10.95 -12.94 3.03
C ASP A 195 -11.42 -11.55 2.55
N MET A 196 -10.77 -10.97 1.53
CA MET A 196 -11.19 -9.72 0.87
C MET A 196 -12.18 -9.91 -0.30
N GLY A 197 -12.51 -11.15 -0.65
CA GLY A 197 -13.43 -11.50 -1.73
C GLY A 197 -12.80 -11.58 -3.13
N ASN A 198 -11.47 -11.63 -3.24
CA ASN A 198 -10.80 -11.89 -4.52
C ASN A 198 -10.94 -13.37 -4.88
N TYR A 199 -11.47 -13.65 -6.07
CA TYR A 199 -11.67 -15.03 -6.54
C TYR A 199 -10.33 -15.70 -6.88
N MET A 200 -10.16 -16.96 -6.45
CA MET A 200 -9.01 -17.77 -6.85
C MET A 200 -8.98 -17.99 -8.38
N PHE A 201 -10.16 -18.19 -8.98
CA PHE A 201 -10.35 -18.32 -10.42
C PHE A 201 -11.19 -17.17 -10.95
N SER A 202 -10.55 -16.09 -11.40
CA SER A 202 -11.23 -14.87 -11.89
C SER A 202 -12.25 -15.12 -13.01
N ARG A 203 -12.03 -16.13 -13.86
CA ARG A 203 -12.99 -16.53 -14.92
C ARG A 203 -14.33 -17.01 -14.38
N TYR A 204 -14.37 -17.45 -13.12
CA TYR A 204 -15.59 -17.86 -12.40
C TYR A 204 -16.10 -16.77 -11.45
N ALA A 205 -15.68 -15.52 -11.59
CA ALA A 205 -16.24 -14.42 -10.81
C ALA A 205 -17.77 -14.39 -10.93
N ASN A 206 -18.47 -14.33 -9.80
CA ASN A 206 -19.93 -14.41 -9.68
C ASN A 206 -20.57 -15.66 -10.32
N ARG A 207 -19.81 -16.74 -10.51
CA ARG A 207 -20.31 -18.00 -11.08
C ARG A 207 -19.85 -19.18 -10.24
N TRP A 208 -20.66 -20.24 -10.20
CA TRP A 208 -20.26 -21.48 -9.55
C TRP A 208 -19.25 -22.22 -10.41
N ILE A 209 -18.20 -22.77 -9.79
CA ILE A 209 -17.32 -23.74 -10.42
C ILE A 209 -18.04 -25.09 -10.35
N PRO A 210 -18.34 -25.75 -11.49
CA PRO A 210 -18.96 -27.06 -11.46
C PRO A 210 -18.07 -28.07 -10.72
N ASP A 211 -18.68 -28.88 -9.87
CA ASP A 211 -17.95 -29.89 -9.11
C ASP A 211 -17.59 -31.10 -9.99
N THR A 212 -16.30 -31.28 -10.24
CA THR A 212 -15.77 -32.46 -10.93
C THR A 212 -14.43 -32.86 -10.30
N PRO A 213 -14.01 -34.14 -10.38
CA PRO A 213 -12.71 -34.57 -9.86
C PRO A 213 -11.55 -33.73 -10.41
N ALA A 214 -11.59 -33.39 -11.71
CA ALA A 214 -10.59 -32.56 -12.35
C ALA A 214 -10.58 -31.12 -11.80
N ARG A 215 -11.76 -30.53 -11.52
CA ARG A 215 -11.86 -29.19 -10.93
C ARG A 215 -11.39 -29.17 -9.48
N ARG A 216 -11.75 -30.18 -8.67
CA ARG A 216 -11.24 -30.32 -7.29
C ARG A 216 -9.73 -30.40 -7.25
N LYS A 217 -9.12 -31.24 -8.10
CA LYS A 217 -7.66 -31.33 -8.23
C LYS A 217 -7.04 -29.97 -8.60
N ALA A 218 -7.60 -29.27 -9.59
CA ALA A 218 -7.12 -27.96 -9.99
C ALA A 218 -7.26 -26.90 -8.87
N ILE A 219 -8.31 -26.97 -8.04
CA ILE A 219 -8.49 -26.10 -6.87
C ILE A 219 -7.37 -26.32 -5.86
N VAL A 220 -7.11 -27.58 -5.48
CA VAL A 220 -6.07 -27.94 -4.50
C VAL A 220 -4.68 -27.58 -5.03
N GLU A 221 -4.39 -27.87 -6.29
CA GLU A 221 -3.12 -27.49 -6.95
C GLU A 221 -2.93 -25.97 -6.98
N ARG A 222 -3.99 -25.23 -7.34
CA ARG A 222 -3.93 -23.77 -7.36
C ARG A 222 -3.71 -23.21 -5.96
N MET A 223 -4.38 -23.75 -4.95
CA MET A 223 -4.24 -23.31 -3.56
C MET A 223 -2.79 -23.37 -3.09
N ARG A 224 -2.02 -24.41 -3.45
CA ARG A 224 -0.61 -24.53 -3.04
C ARG A 224 0.28 -23.34 -3.41
N THR A 225 -0.06 -22.61 -4.49
CA THR A 225 0.73 -21.48 -5.00
C THR A 225 -0.04 -20.15 -4.98
N TRP A 226 -1.22 -20.13 -4.38
CA TRP A 226 -2.07 -18.95 -4.41
C TRP A 226 -1.66 -17.97 -3.32
N ASN A 227 -1.16 -16.81 -3.74
CA ASN A 227 -0.79 -15.71 -2.87
C ASN A 227 -1.52 -14.45 -3.35
N SER A 228 -2.58 -14.07 -2.64
CA SER A 228 -3.40 -12.89 -2.90
C SER A 228 -3.27 -11.97 -1.69
N PHE A 229 -3.31 -10.66 -1.88
CA PHE A 229 -3.28 -9.72 -0.76
C PHE A 229 -4.48 -9.92 0.17
N SER A 230 -4.24 -9.96 1.48
CA SER A 230 -5.21 -10.15 2.58
C SER A 230 -5.03 -9.04 3.63
N ASN A 231 -6.13 -8.65 4.27
CA ASN A 231 -6.13 -7.74 5.42
C ASN A 231 -6.46 -8.47 6.75
N SER A 232 -6.44 -9.80 6.76
CA SER A 232 -6.79 -10.67 7.88
C SER A 232 -8.20 -10.39 8.43
N SER A 233 -9.17 -10.16 7.53
CA SER A 233 -10.56 -9.86 7.88
C SER A 233 -11.53 -10.66 6.99
N PRO A 234 -12.30 -11.60 7.55
CA PRO A 234 -13.21 -12.42 6.75
C PRO A 234 -14.50 -11.69 6.34
N VAL A 235 -14.71 -10.45 6.81
CA VAL A 235 -15.98 -9.72 6.71
C VAL A 235 -16.36 -9.44 5.26
N GLU A 236 -15.39 -8.97 4.49
CA GLU A 236 -15.53 -8.61 3.09
C GLU A 236 -15.84 -9.84 2.24
N GLY A 237 -15.11 -10.93 2.46
CA GLY A 237 -15.30 -12.23 1.81
C GLY A 237 -16.66 -12.84 2.11
N ILE A 238 -17.08 -12.87 3.38
CA ILE A 238 -18.40 -13.35 3.79
C ILE A 238 -19.49 -12.51 3.15
N THR A 239 -19.37 -11.17 3.23
CA THR A 239 -20.34 -10.24 2.64
C THR A 239 -20.47 -10.46 1.14
N LYS A 240 -19.34 -10.59 0.44
CA LYS A 240 -19.32 -10.81 -1.01
C LYS A 240 -19.91 -12.16 -1.39
N ALA A 241 -19.58 -13.21 -0.64
CA ALA A 241 -20.12 -14.54 -0.86
C ALA A 241 -21.66 -14.55 -0.75
N ILE A 242 -22.22 -13.97 0.32
CA ILE A 242 -23.67 -13.90 0.51
C ILE A 242 -24.32 -13.09 -0.63
N ASN A 243 -23.81 -11.90 -0.93
CA ASN A 243 -24.41 -11.02 -1.94
C ASN A 243 -24.37 -11.60 -3.35
N ALA A 244 -23.29 -12.28 -3.72
CA ALA A 244 -23.10 -12.78 -5.09
C ALA A 244 -23.78 -14.13 -5.35
N PHE A 245 -23.92 -14.99 -4.33
CA PHE A 245 -24.27 -16.39 -4.54
C PHE A 245 -25.57 -16.85 -3.90
N TYR A 246 -26.12 -16.09 -2.94
CA TYR A 246 -27.37 -16.46 -2.31
C TYR A 246 -28.49 -16.61 -3.35
N ALA A 247 -29.19 -17.74 -3.27
CA ALA A 247 -30.44 -17.98 -3.97
C ALA A 247 -31.35 -18.85 -3.08
N PRO A 248 -32.67 -18.61 -3.06
CA PRO A 248 -33.59 -19.28 -2.15
C PRO A 248 -33.67 -20.80 -2.36
N ASP A 249 -33.36 -21.27 -3.56
CA ASP A 249 -33.34 -22.67 -3.96
C ASP A 249 -32.01 -23.39 -3.68
N LYS A 250 -31.02 -22.70 -3.09
CA LYS A 250 -29.66 -23.24 -2.90
C LYS A 250 -29.30 -23.37 -1.43
N LYS A 251 -28.89 -24.58 -1.04
CA LYS A 251 -28.27 -24.85 0.27
C LYS A 251 -26.78 -24.54 0.21
N ILE A 252 -26.39 -23.36 0.68
CA ILE A 252 -25.02 -22.85 0.59
C ILE A 252 -24.35 -22.92 1.98
N SER A 253 -23.13 -23.47 2.00
CA SER A 253 -22.23 -23.42 3.16
C SER A 253 -20.98 -22.61 2.83
N LEU A 254 -20.67 -21.65 3.71
CA LEU A 254 -19.43 -20.90 3.71
C LEU A 254 -18.43 -21.57 4.65
N TYR A 255 -17.19 -21.73 4.21
CA TYR A 255 -16.07 -22.24 5.00
C TYR A 255 -15.02 -21.16 5.11
N VAL A 256 -14.91 -20.57 6.29
CA VAL A 256 -13.96 -19.49 6.60
C VAL A 256 -12.70 -20.09 7.20
N PHE A 257 -11.57 -19.90 6.54
CA PHE A 257 -10.26 -20.38 6.99
C PHE A 257 -9.44 -19.16 7.39
N GLY A 258 -8.96 -19.13 8.63
CA GLY A 258 -8.13 -18.02 9.10
C GLY A 258 -7.51 -18.27 10.48
N ASP A 259 -6.53 -17.45 10.82
CA ASP A 259 -5.83 -17.51 12.10
C ASP A 259 -6.10 -16.27 12.97
N GLU A 260 -6.36 -15.11 12.36
CA GLU A 260 -6.52 -13.87 13.10
C GLU A 260 -7.64 -12.94 12.59
N PHE A 261 -8.03 -11.98 13.44
CA PHE A 261 -8.99 -10.93 13.10
C PHE A 261 -8.46 -9.54 13.47
N SER A 262 -8.17 -8.75 12.44
CA SER A 262 -7.64 -7.39 12.54
C SER A 262 -8.70 -6.29 12.69
N GLY A 263 -9.98 -6.61 12.44
CA GLY A 263 -11.06 -5.62 12.40
C GLY A 263 -11.31 -4.92 13.74
N ARG A 264 -11.95 -3.75 13.70
CA ARG A 264 -12.11 -2.89 14.90
C ARG A 264 -13.10 -3.43 15.94
N SER A 265 -14.21 -4.03 15.50
CA SER A 265 -15.27 -4.52 16.41
C SER A 265 -15.83 -5.85 15.93
N ILE A 266 -15.84 -6.84 16.82
CA ILE A 266 -16.47 -8.15 16.59
C ILE A 266 -17.98 -7.97 16.42
N GLN A 267 -18.61 -7.16 17.29
CA GLN A 267 -20.06 -6.97 17.27
C GLN A 267 -20.54 -6.36 15.95
N SER A 268 -19.81 -5.37 15.42
CA SER A 268 -20.16 -4.75 14.13
C SER A 268 -20.17 -5.76 12.98
N VAL A 269 -19.26 -6.75 13.00
CA VAL A 269 -19.23 -7.82 12.01
C VAL A 269 -20.41 -8.76 12.18
N VAL A 270 -20.69 -9.17 13.42
CA VAL A 270 -21.84 -10.03 13.73
C VAL A 270 -23.14 -9.39 13.25
N ASP A 271 -23.36 -8.11 13.57
CA ASP A 271 -24.56 -7.36 13.16
C ASP A 271 -24.65 -7.24 11.63
N ARG A 272 -23.52 -7.01 10.96
CA ARG A 272 -23.46 -6.93 9.50
C ARG A 272 -23.83 -8.26 8.85
N VAL A 273 -23.30 -9.37 9.36
CA VAL A 273 -23.62 -10.70 8.84
C VAL A 273 -25.08 -11.06 9.13
N ASP A 274 -25.60 -10.73 10.31
CA ASP A 274 -27.02 -10.94 10.64
C ASP A 274 -27.96 -10.19 9.70
N LEU A 275 -27.61 -8.95 9.35
CA LEU A 275 -28.38 -8.15 8.40
C LEU A 275 -28.43 -8.76 6.99
N LEU A 276 -27.35 -9.41 6.56
CA LEU A 276 -27.22 -10.01 5.23
C LEU A 276 -27.82 -11.43 5.19
N ASN A 277 -27.51 -12.23 6.20
CA ASN A 277 -27.92 -13.61 6.36
C ASN A 277 -29.20 -13.72 7.21
N ARG A 278 -30.25 -13.00 6.80
CA ARG A 278 -31.51 -12.97 7.56
C ARG A 278 -32.16 -14.35 7.62
N LYS A 279 -32.93 -14.60 8.67
CA LYS A 279 -33.81 -15.78 8.74
C LYS A 279 -34.97 -15.61 7.77
N ASP A 280 -35.36 -16.69 7.11
CA ASP A 280 -36.61 -16.77 6.34
C ASP A 280 -37.82 -17.00 7.27
N ALA A 281 -39.00 -17.19 6.67
CA ALA A 281 -40.25 -17.43 7.41
C ALA A 281 -40.21 -18.70 8.28
N ASP A 282 -39.39 -19.68 7.90
CA ASP A 282 -39.21 -20.94 8.63
C ASP A 282 -38.10 -20.83 9.69
N GLY A 283 -37.53 -19.64 9.89
CA GLY A 283 -36.47 -19.38 10.85
C GLY A 283 -35.08 -19.80 10.38
N LYS A 284 -34.93 -20.22 9.12
CA LYS A 284 -33.68 -20.73 8.56
C LYS A 284 -32.83 -19.61 7.95
N ARG A 285 -31.52 -19.67 8.17
CA ARG A 285 -30.56 -18.72 7.60
C ARG A 285 -30.36 -18.98 6.10
N ARG A 286 -30.12 -17.90 5.34
CA ARG A 286 -29.86 -17.93 3.89
C ARG A 286 -28.64 -18.78 3.52
N VAL A 287 -27.59 -18.71 4.33
CA VAL A 287 -26.37 -19.51 4.20
C VAL A 287 -25.97 -20.06 5.56
N ARG A 288 -25.28 -21.18 5.57
CA ARG A 288 -24.59 -21.68 6.76
C ARG A 288 -23.15 -21.18 6.79
N ILE A 289 -22.61 -20.86 7.97
CA ILE A 289 -21.23 -20.39 8.11
C ILE A 289 -20.45 -21.31 9.03
N HIS A 290 -19.46 -21.99 8.46
CA HIS A 290 -18.45 -22.78 9.17
C HIS A 290 -17.13 -22.04 9.21
N ALA A 291 -16.32 -22.33 10.21
CA ALA A 291 -14.99 -21.76 10.31
C ALA A 291 -13.96 -22.75 10.86
N ILE A 292 -12.76 -22.68 10.30
CA ILE A 292 -11.58 -23.42 10.75
C ILE A 292 -10.53 -22.41 11.21
N GLY A 293 -10.20 -22.44 12.50
CA GLY A 293 -9.21 -21.59 13.12
C GLY A 293 -7.83 -22.23 13.13
N PHE A 294 -6.84 -21.52 12.57
CA PHE A 294 -5.47 -22.01 12.47
C PHE A 294 -4.57 -21.44 13.59
N PRO A 295 -3.83 -22.29 14.32
CA PRO A 295 -3.06 -21.90 15.50
C PRO A 295 -1.68 -21.32 15.16
N THR A 296 -1.56 -20.39 14.20
CA THR A 296 -0.27 -19.75 13.85
C THR A 296 0.31 -18.93 15.03
N ILE A 297 -0.56 -18.59 15.98
CA ILE A 297 -0.38 -17.61 17.03
C ILE A 297 0.28 -18.20 18.30
N PHE A 298 0.23 -19.52 18.49
CA PHE A 298 0.91 -20.17 19.62
C PHE A 298 2.45 -20.25 19.45
N SER A 299 2.98 -19.77 18.31
CA SER A 299 4.41 -19.58 18.10
C SER A 299 4.91 -18.19 18.51
N GLN A 300 4.02 -17.27 18.90
CA GLN A 300 4.33 -15.86 19.14
C GLN A 300 4.11 -15.42 20.60
N ALA A 301 4.77 -14.31 20.98
CA ALA A 301 4.70 -13.73 22.32
C ALA A 301 3.25 -13.39 22.73
N PRO A 302 2.88 -13.49 24.03
CA PRO A 302 1.49 -13.32 24.50
C PRO A 302 0.77 -12.05 24.00
N GLN A 303 1.49 -10.94 23.85
CA GLN A 303 0.96 -9.69 23.32
C GLN A 303 0.51 -9.74 21.86
N LEU A 304 0.99 -10.70 21.06
CA LEU A 304 0.61 -10.94 19.66
C LEU A 304 -0.54 -11.96 19.54
N GLN A 305 -1.02 -12.52 20.67
CA GLN A 305 -2.07 -13.53 20.67
C GLN A 305 -3.50 -12.97 20.65
N ALA A 306 -3.63 -11.66 20.85
CA ALA A 306 -4.92 -10.99 20.94
C ALA A 306 -5.76 -11.12 19.65
N THR A 307 -5.15 -11.04 18.47
CA THR A 307 -5.89 -11.10 17.19
C THR A 307 -6.44 -12.49 16.90
N GLY A 308 -5.76 -13.55 17.37
CA GLY A 308 -6.23 -14.94 17.28
C GLY A 308 -7.39 -15.26 18.18
N ILE A 309 -7.31 -14.82 19.44
CA ILE A 309 -8.42 -14.95 20.38
C ILE A 309 -9.65 -14.22 19.82
N ARG A 310 -9.46 -13.03 19.25
CA ARG A 310 -10.54 -12.28 18.60
C ARG A 310 -11.13 -13.02 17.40
N PHE A 311 -10.31 -13.68 16.58
CA PHE A 311 -10.80 -14.53 15.49
C PHE A 311 -11.66 -15.67 16.01
N ALA A 312 -11.18 -16.41 17.01
CA ALA A 312 -11.91 -17.52 17.60
C ALA A 312 -13.25 -17.06 18.20
N ILE A 313 -13.27 -15.92 18.92
CA ILE A 313 -14.51 -15.34 19.46
C ILE A 313 -15.48 -14.98 18.33
N LEU A 314 -15.00 -14.26 17.30
CA LEU A 314 -15.82 -13.86 16.17
C LEU A 314 -16.39 -15.07 15.44
N MET A 315 -15.56 -16.06 15.11
CA MET A 315 -15.99 -17.24 14.36
C MET A 315 -16.92 -18.14 15.17
N ARG A 316 -16.71 -18.29 16.49
CA ARG A 316 -17.69 -18.98 17.36
C ARG A 316 -19.06 -18.30 17.29
N ALA A 317 -19.10 -16.97 17.45
CA ALA A 317 -20.34 -16.21 17.40
C ALA A 317 -21.03 -16.28 16.02
N LEU A 318 -20.26 -16.20 14.93
CA LEU A 318 -20.82 -16.34 13.58
C LEU A 318 -21.32 -17.75 13.32
N CYS A 319 -20.59 -18.79 13.70
CA CYS A 319 -21.03 -20.18 13.49
C CYS A 319 -22.32 -20.47 14.27
N GLU A 320 -22.38 -20.09 15.55
CA GLU A 320 -23.55 -20.27 16.41
C GLU A 320 -24.80 -19.58 15.83
N ARG A 321 -24.66 -18.35 15.34
CA ARG A 321 -25.80 -17.55 14.82
C ARG A 321 -26.23 -17.94 13.41
N ASN A 322 -25.41 -18.68 12.69
CA ASN A 322 -25.59 -19.04 11.28
C ASN A 322 -25.60 -20.57 11.07
N ASP A 323 -26.07 -21.32 12.06
CA ASP A 323 -26.32 -22.77 12.02
C ASP A 323 -25.10 -23.62 11.60
N GLY A 324 -23.89 -23.13 11.86
CA GLY A 324 -22.64 -23.78 11.49
C GLY A 324 -21.76 -24.16 12.66
N THR A 325 -20.50 -24.47 12.37
CA THR A 325 -19.56 -25.09 13.32
C THR A 325 -18.22 -24.41 13.22
N PHE A 326 -17.67 -24.03 14.38
CA PHE A 326 -16.29 -23.55 14.51
C PHE A 326 -15.39 -24.69 14.99
N VAL A 327 -14.30 -24.92 14.27
CA VAL A 327 -13.26 -25.90 14.63
C VAL A 327 -11.95 -25.16 14.82
N GLY A 328 -11.48 -25.04 16.07
CA GLY A 328 -10.14 -24.55 16.37
C GLY A 328 -9.14 -25.69 16.31
N LEU A 329 -8.11 -25.58 15.48
CA LEU A 329 -7.06 -26.61 15.40
C LEU A 329 -6.06 -26.42 16.55
N GLU A 330 -5.67 -27.52 17.19
CA GLU A 330 -4.74 -27.49 18.33
C GLU A 330 -3.28 -27.39 17.89
N ASN A 331 -2.96 -27.83 16.66
CA ASN A 331 -1.60 -27.81 16.12
C ASN A 331 -1.59 -27.45 14.64
N PHE A 332 -0.53 -26.77 14.19
CA PHE A 332 -0.32 -26.37 12.79
C PHE A 332 0.62 -27.31 12.01
N ARG A 333 1.24 -28.29 12.69
CA ARG A 333 2.17 -29.26 12.08
C ARG A 333 1.46 -30.50 11.56
#